data_AF-A0A1F6V7L5-F1
#
_entry.id   AF-A0A1F6V7L5-F1
#
_cell.length_a   1.000
_cell.length_b   1.000
_cell.length_c   1.000
_cell.angle_alpha   90.00
_cell.angle_beta   90.00
_cell.angle_gamma   90.00
#
_symmetry.space_group_name_H-M   'P 1'
#
loop_
_entity.id
_entity.type
_entity.pdbx_description
1 polymer ?
#
loop_
_entity_poly.entity_id
_entity_poly.type
_entity_poly.pdbx_seq_one_letter_code
_entity_poly.pdbx_strand_id
1 'polypeptide(L)'
;MGPKKNSYLSFIDKHYLTLGFIIALSSSLFSLVYSEIVGFVPCYLCWYQRVFTFPLFFIFGVAIWYKDRKIVKYVLPLLSVGFIMSVYQNFIYYFAADASNLPCDASGVSCYQHLISEFGGYISIPMLALTSFLALITIVLVAHFYKKED
;
A
#
# COMPACT_ATOMS: atom_id res chain seq x y z
N MET A 1 9.19 30.56 -10.02
CA MET A 1 7.72 30.40 -10.21
C MET A 1 7.19 29.66 -9.00
N GLY A 2 6.72 30.39 -7.99
CA GLY A 2 6.16 29.78 -6.77
C GLY A 2 4.89 29.00 -7.10
N PRO A 3 4.63 27.84 -6.47
CA PRO A 3 3.46 27.03 -6.79
C PRO A 3 2.19 27.83 -6.52
N LYS A 4 1.24 27.84 -7.47
CA LYS A 4 -0.12 28.36 -7.26
C LYS A 4 -0.65 27.81 -5.93
N LYS A 5 -1.13 28.70 -5.05
CA LYS A 5 -1.66 28.39 -3.71
C LYS A 5 -2.97 27.58 -3.82
N ASN A 6 -2.88 26.30 -4.16
CA ASN A 6 -4.00 25.38 -4.17
C ASN A 6 -4.33 24.98 -2.73
N SER A 7 -5.50 25.39 -2.25
CA SER A 7 -5.98 25.12 -0.88
C SER A 7 -5.93 23.62 -0.52
N TYR A 8 -6.23 22.75 -1.48
CA TYR A 8 -6.17 21.29 -1.34
C TYR A 8 -4.77 20.76 -1.04
N LEU A 9 -3.74 21.21 -1.76
CA LEU A 9 -2.35 20.76 -1.54
C LEU A 9 -1.83 21.22 -0.18
N SER A 10 -2.19 22.43 0.25
CA SER A 10 -1.85 22.91 1.59
C SER A 10 -2.55 22.13 2.72
N PHE A 11 -3.75 21.60 2.47
CA PHE A 11 -4.45 20.76 3.45
C PHE A 11 -3.81 19.38 3.57
N ILE A 12 -3.44 18.78 2.43
CA ILE A 12 -2.73 17.50 2.36
C ILE A 12 -1.39 17.63 3.07
N ASP A 13 -0.59 18.66 2.77
CA ASP A 13 0.69 18.89 3.44
C ASP A 13 0.54 19.05 4.97
N LYS A 14 -0.54 19.67 5.44
CA LYS A 14 -0.77 19.85 6.88
C LYS A 14 -1.17 18.55 7.58
N HIS A 15 -1.86 17.63 6.90
CA HIS A 15 -2.42 16.41 7.49
C HIS A 15 -1.83 15.11 6.92
N TYR A 16 -0.75 15.17 6.14
CA TYR A 16 -0.21 14.01 5.43
C TYR A 16 0.18 12.86 6.37
N LEU A 17 0.68 13.17 7.58
CA LEU A 17 1.02 12.17 8.59
C LEU A 17 -0.22 11.41 9.07
N THR A 18 -1.29 12.13 9.39
CA THR A 18 -2.56 11.54 9.85
C THR A 18 -3.21 10.73 8.74
N LEU A 19 -3.24 11.25 7.51
CA LEU A 19 -3.80 10.53 6.36
C LEU A 19 -2.99 9.26 6.05
N GLY A 20 -1.66 9.36 6.03
CA GLY A 20 -0.78 8.21 5.82
C GLY A 20 -0.94 7.14 6.90
N PHE A 21 -1.07 7.55 8.16
CA PHE A 21 -1.33 6.64 9.28
C PHE A 21 -2.66 5.91 9.15
N ILE A 22 -3.75 6.62 8.82
CA ILE A 22 -5.08 6.01 8.66
C ILE A 22 -5.08 4.99 7.52
N ILE A 23 -4.44 5.31 6.39
CA ILE A 23 -4.34 4.41 5.23
C ILE A 23 -3.48 3.17 5.58
N ALA A 24 -2.35 3.36 6.25
CA ALA A 24 -1.48 2.25 6.65
C ALA A 24 -2.16 1.33 7.69
N LEU A 25 -2.87 1.92 8.67
CA LEU A 25 -3.65 1.18 9.67
C LEU A 25 -4.77 0.38 8.98
N SER A 26 -5.59 1.03 8.13
CA SER A 26 -6.72 0.37 7.48
C SER A 26 -6.26 -0.75 6.55
N SER A 27 -5.17 -0.55 5.80
CA SER A 27 -4.57 -1.59 4.95
C SER A 27 -4.06 -2.78 5.77
N SER A 28 -3.41 -2.52 6.91
CA SER A 28 -2.91 -3.58 7.80
C SER A 28 -4.04 -4.37 8.46
N LEU A 29 -5.06 -3.67 8.97
CA LEU A 29 -6.25 -4.28 9.56
C LEU A 29 -7.04 -5.09 8.54
N PHE A 30 -7.25 -4.55 7.33
CA PHE A 30 -7.93 -5.26 6.26
C PHE A 30 -7.21 -6.58 5.94
N SER A 31 -5.88 -6.55 5.87
CA SER A 31 -5.07 -7.74 5.64
C SER A 31 -5.21 -8.77 6.77
N LEU A 32 -5.21 -8.34 8.03
CA LEU A 32 -5.39 -9.22 9.19
C LEU A 32 -6.79 -9.84 9.23
N VAL A 33 -7.83 -9.04 9.02
CA VAL A 33 -9.23 -9.49 9.07
C VAL A 33 -9.46 -10.58 8.03
N TYR A 34 -8.91 -10.41 6.83
CA TYR A 34 -9.00 -11.41 5.78
C TYR A 34 -8.33 -12.74 6.16
N SER A 35 -7.19 -12.67 6.85
CA SER A 35 -6.44 -13.85 7.28
C SER A 35 -7.13 -14.60 8.41
N GLU A 36 -7.51 -13.89 9.47
CA GLU A 36 -7.93 -14.50 10.74
C GLU A 36 -9.44 -14.74 10.82
N ILE A 37 -10.25 -13.82 10.29
CA ILE A 37 -11.72 -13.91 10.39
C ILE A 37 -12.31 -14.65 9.21
N VAL A 38 -11.84 -14.34 7.99
CA VAL A 38 -12.37 -14.96 6.77
C VAL A 38 -11.66 -16.27 6.42
N GLY A 39 -10.50 -16.53 7.04
CA GLY A 39 -9.74 -17.77 6.84
C GLY A 39 -9.01 -17.84 5.49
N PHE A 40 -8.78 -16.70 4.84
CA PHE A 40 -8.04 -16.64 3.58
C PHE A 40 -6.54 -16.73 3.83
N VAL A 41 -5.95 -17.85 3.41
CA VAL A 41 -4.50 -18.07 3.52
C VAL A 41 -3.78 -17.17 2.51
N PRO A 42 -2.87 -16.27 2.94
CA PRO A 42 -2.19 -15.36 2.03
C PRO A 42 -1.16 -16.10 1.18
N CYS A 43 -1.08 -15.78 -0.11
CA CYS A 43 0.01 -16.28 -0.96
C CYS A 43 1.36 -15.64 -0.57
N TYR A 44 2.47 -16.27 -0.96
CA TYR A 44 3.83 -15.79 -0.63
C TYR A 44 4.08 -14.32 -1.01
N LEU A 45 3.54 -13.87 -2.15
CA LEU A 45 3.71 -12.48 -2.60
C LEU A 45 2.92 -11.48 -1.73
N CYS A 46 1.71 -11.85 -1.31
CA CYS A 46 0.91 -11.06 -0.37
C CYS A 46 1.58 -11.02 1.01
N TRP A 47 2.24 -12.10 1.42
CA TRP A 47 3.05 -12.12 2.64
C TRP A 47 4.21 -11.12 2.56
N TYR A 48 4.94 -11.07 1.44
CA TYR A 48 5.97 -10.06 1.22
C TYR A 48 5.40 -8.64 1.28
N GLN A 49 4.23 -8.38 0.68
CA GLN A 49 3.57 -7.07 0.81
C GLN A 49 3.26 -6.71 2.28
N ARG A 50 2.80 -7.66 3.10
CA ARG A 50 2.56 -7.45 4.54
C ARG A 50 3.83 -7.04 5.28
N VAL A 51 4.97 -7.68 4.98
CA VAL A 51 6.28 -7.34 5.58
C VAL A 51 6.66 -5.88 5.32
N PHE A 52 6.32 -5.35 4.15
CA PHE A 52 6.55 -3.93 3.85
C PHE A 52 5.48 -3.02 4.45
N THR A 53 4.20 -3.41 4.47
CA THR A 53 3.09 -2.55 4.95
C THR A 53 3.03 -2.39 6.47
N PHE A 54 3.25 -3.45 7.25
CA PHE A 54 3.15 -3.38 8.71
C PHE A 54 4.10 -2.38 9.37
N PRO A 55 5.40 -2.29 9.00
CA PRO A 55 6.27 -1.28 9.58
C PRO A 55 5.84 0.15 9.24
N LEU A 56 5.13 0.38 8.11
CA LEU A 56 4.68 1.74 7.75
C LEU A 56 3.72 2.31 8.79
N PHE A 57 2.80 1.48 9.30
CA PHE A 57 1.89 1.91 10.36
C PHE A 57 2.65 2.45 11.59
N PHE A 58 3.67 1.72 12.04
CA PHE A 58 4.51 2.15 13.16
C PHE A 58 5.32 3.40 12.83
N ILE A 59 5.90 3.46 11.63
CA ILE A 59 6.72 4.60 11.19
C ILE A 59 5.88 5.88 11.13
N PHE A 60 4.69 5.83 10.51
CA PHE A 60 3.76 6.96 10.50
C PHE A 60 3.25 7.31 11.91
N GLY A 61 2.98 6.32 12.77
CA GLY A 61 2.55 6.55 14.15
C GLY A 61 3.60 7.30 14.98
N VAL A 62 4.87 6.89 14.88
CA VAL A 62 5.98 7.57 15.56
C VAL A 62 6.18 8.98 15.00
N ALA A 63 6.06 9.18 13.69
CA ALA A 63 6.18 10.51 13.10
C ALA A 63 5.04 11.46 13.48
N ILE A 64 3.83 10.96 13.76
CA ILE A 64 2.77 11.79 14.35
C ILE A 64 3.19 12.28 15.74
N TRP A 65 3.81 11.42 16.55
CA TRP A 65 4.25 11.76 17.90
C TRP A 65 5.38 12.80 17.89
N TYR A 66 6.40 12.59 17.06
CA TYR A 66 7.56 13.49 16.96
C TYR A 66 7.35 14.69 16.00
N LYS A 67 6.22 14.74 15.28
CA LYS A 67 5.94 15.70 14.19
C LYS A 67 7.09 15.81 13.18
N ASP A 68 7.76 14.69 12.93
CA ASP A 68 9.02 14.67 12.19
C ASP A 68 8.79 14.57 10.69
N ARG A 69 9.13 15.64 9.96
CA ARG A 69 8.93 15.73 8.50
C ARG A 69 9.96 14.97 7.69
N LYS A 70 11.07 14.53 8.31
CA LYS A 70 12.16 13.80 7.65
C LYS A 70 11.82 12.34 7.33
N ILE A 71 10.71 11.82 7.86
CA ILE A 71 10.18 10.48 7.61
C ILE A 71 10.05 10.12 6.13
N VAL A 72 9.75 11.11 5.28
CA VAL A 72 9.52 10.92 3.84
C VAL A 72 10.67 10.17 3.18
N LYS A 73 11.93 10.43 3.57
CA LYS A 73 13.11 9.77 2.99
C LYS A 73 13.18 8.27 3.28
N TYR A 74 12.67 7.84 4.44
CA TYR A 74 12.70 6.43 4.86
C TYR A 74 11.49 5.65 4.35
N VAL A 75 10.33 6.31 4.26
CA VAL A 75 9.09 5.67 3.82
C VAL A 75 9.04 5.51 2.29
N LEU A 76 9.61 6.44 1.53
CA LEU A 76 9.61 6.40 0.07
C LEU A 76 10.23 5.12 -0.54
N PRO A 77 11.43 4.64 -0.13
CA PRO A 77 11.99 3.40 -0.65
C PRO A 77 11.20 2.16 -0.22
N LEU A 78 10.61 2.16 0.98
CA LEU A 78 9.75 1.06 1.43
C LEU A 78 8.47 0.99 0.59
N LEU A 79 7.85 2.14 0.34
CA LEU A 79 6.65 2.26 -0.50
C LEU A 79 6.93 1.86 -1.94
N SER A 80 8.08 2.23 -2.51
CA SER A 80 8.40 1.89 -3.90
C SER A 80 8.54 0.39 -4.10
N VAL A 81 9.18 -0.32 -3.16
CA VAL A 81 9.28 -1.79 -3.20
C VAL A 81 7.90 -2.44 -3.07
N GLY A 82 7.09 -1.99 -2.12
CA GLY A 82 5.70 -2.46 -1.97
C GLY A 82 4.85 -2.22 -3.22
N PHE A 83 4.99 -1.05 -3.85
CA PHE A 83 4.29 -0.70 -5.09
C PHE A 83 4.71 -1.60 -6.26
N ILE A 84 6.01 -1.85 -6.45
CA ILE A 84 6.51 -2.75 -7.51
C ILE A 84 5.95 -4.17 -7.29
N MET A 85 5.93 -4.65 -6.05
CA MET A 85 5.35 -5.96 -5.71
C MET A 85 3.84 -6.00 -6.00
N SER A 86 3.08 -4.94 -5.74
CA SER A 86 1.66 -4.87 -6.08
C SER A 86 1.41 -4.81 -7.58
N VAL A 87 2.23 -4.09 -8.34
CA VAL A 87 2.16 -4.09 -9.81
C VAL A 87 2.42 -5.50 -10.35
N TYR A 88 3.43 -6.19 -9.83
CA TYR A 88 3.74 -7.56 -10.24
C TYR A 88 2.59 -8.52 -9.89
N GLN A 89 2.03 -8.45 -8.68
CA GLN A 89 0.86 -9.27 -8.31
C GLN A 89 -0.33 -9.00 -9.23
N ASN A 90 -0.59 -7.74 -9.55
CA ASN A 90 -1.68 -7.36 -10.44
C ASN A 90 -1.47 -7.87 -11.87
N PHE A 91 -0.22 -7.82 -12.36
CA PHE A 91 0.15 -8.36 -13.66
C PHE A 91 -0.10 -9.88 -13.72
N ILE A 92 0.36 -10.63 -12.71
CA ILE A 92 0.11 -12.07 -12.62
C ILE A 92 -1.40 -12.38 -12.53
N TYR A 93 -2.15 -11.60 -11.76
CA TYR A 93 -3.60 -11.79 -11.58
C TYR A 93 -4.41 -11.57 -12.87
N TYR A 94 -4.02 -10.64 -13.75
CA TYR A 94 -4.77 -10.38 -15.00
C TYR A 94 -4.20 -11.10 -16.22
N PHE A 95 -2.88 -11.30 -16.31
CA PHE A 95 -2.22 -11.84 -17.51
C PHE A 95 -1.77 -13.29 -17.37
N ALA A 96 -1.53 -13.80 -16.16
CA ALA A 96 -1.06 -15.17 -15.96
C ALA A 96 -2.21 -16.14 -15.67
N ALA A 97 -3.37 -15.88 -16.27
CA ALA A 97 -4.60 -16.60 -16.00
C ALA A 97 -4.57 -18.09 -16.30
N ASP A 98 -3.73 -18.46 -17.25
CA ASP A 98 -3.58 -19.82 -17.75
C ASP A 98 -2.22 -20.44 -17.37
N ALA A 99 -1.47 -19.80 -16.47
CA ALA A 99 -0.12 -20.25 -16.13
C ALA A 99 -0.13 -21.33 -15.04
N SER A 100 -0.36 -22.58 -15.47
CA SER A 100 -0.12 -23.83 -14.72
C SER A 100 1.33 -24.04 -14.25
N ASN A 101 2.22 -23.05 -14.39
CA ASN A 101 3.67 -23.17 -14.24
C ASN A 101 4.27 -22.16 -13.23
N LEU A 102 3.47 -21.35 -12.53
CA LEU A 102 4.01 -20.54 -11.43
C LEU A 102 4.20 -21.41 -10.18
N PRO A 103 5.28 -21.18 -9.40
CA PRO A 103 5.58 -22.02 -8.24
C PRO A 103 4.43 -21.93 -7.22
N CYS A 104 3.71 -23.04 -7.07
CA CYS A 104 2.88 -23.29 -5.91
C CYS A 104 3.80 -23.29 -4.69
N ASP A 105 3.48 -22.46 -3.71
CA ASP A 105 4.17 -22.49 -2.43
C ASP A 105 3.88 -23.83 -1.71
N ALA A 106 4.74 -24.24 -0.77
CA ALA A 106 4.57 -25.48 0.00
C ALA A 106 3.27 -25.52 0.83
N SER A 107 2.61 -24.37 0.97
CA SER A 107 1.28 -24.16 1.57
C SER A 107 0.11 -24.51 0.64
N GLY A 108 0.37 -24.83 -0.65
CA GLY A 108 -0.64 -25.29 -1.61
C GLY A 108 -1.55 -24.20 -2.18
N VAL A 109 -1.34 -22.92 -1.83
CA VAL A 109 -2.17 -21.79 -2.27
C VAL A 109 -1.52 -21.07 -3.45
N SER A 110 -2.25 -20.96 -4.56
CA SER A 110 -1.73 -20.30 -5.77
C SER A 110 -2.04 -18.80 -5.71
N CYS A 111 -1.05 -17.96 -6.01
CA CYS A 111 -1.21 -16.50 -6.09
C CYS A 111 -2.17 -16.03 -7.20
N TYR A 112 -2.60 -16.95 -8.07
CA TYR A 112 -3.60 -16.76 -9.13
C TYR A 112 -5.01 -17.27 -8.74
N GLN A 113 -5.13 -17.88 -7.56
CA GLN A 113 -6.38 -18.14 -6.85
C GLN A 113 -7.38 -16.97 -7.00
N HIS A 114 -8.39 -17.02 -7.87
CA HIS A 114 -9.53 -16.10 -7.82
C HIS A 114 -10.36 -16.39 -6.56
N LEU A 115 -9.81 -16.07 -5.39
CA LEU A 115 -10.44 -16.39 -4.12
C LEU A 115 -11.60 -15.44 -3.84
N ILE A 116 -11.52 -14.18 -4.31
CA ILE A 116 -12.53 -13.14 -4.12
C ILE A 116 -12.58 -12.25 -5.35
N SER A 117 -13.69 -12.33 -6.07
CA SER A 117 -14.04 -11.44 -7.17
C SER A 117 -15.45 -10.88 -6.94
N GLU A 118 -15.64 -10.27 -5.77
CA GLU A 118 -16.84 -9.49 -5.46
C GLU A 118 -16.79 -8.16 -6.23
N PHE A 119 -17.91 -7.77 -6.87
CA PHE A 119 -17.98 -6.70 -7.88
C PHE A 119 -17.19 -6.93 -9.18
N GLY A 120 -17.32 -8.10 -9.80
CA GLY A 120 -16.97 -8.30 -11.21
C GLY A 120 -15.49 -8.11 -11.58
N GLY A 121 -14.57 -8.21 -10.61
CA GLY A 121 -13.12 -8.15 -10.82
C GLY A 121 -12.43 -6.80 -10.57
N TYR A 122 -13.15 -5.77 -10.10
CA TYR A 122 -12.56 -4.45 -9.77
C TYR A 122 -12.05 -4.35 -8.32
N ILE A 123 -12.65 -5.08 -7.38
CA ILE A 123 -12.25 -5.19 -5.96
C ILE A 123 -11.49 -6.49 -5.72
N SER A 124 -10.40 -6.68 -6.45
CA SER A 124 -9.45 -7.74 -6.13
C SER A 124 -8.51 -7.29 -5.01
N ILE A 125 -8.10 -8.21 -4.13
CA ILE A 125 -7.05 -7.97 -3.12
C ILE A 125 -5.82 -7.23 -3.71
N PRO A 126 -5.27 -7.63 -4.88
CA PRO A 126 -4.15 -6.91 -5.47
C PRO A 126 -4.45 -5.48 -5.91
N MET A 127 -5.66 -5.17 -6.40
CA MET A 127 -6.05 -3.80 -6.74
C MET A 127 -6.14 -2.91 -5.50
N LEU A 128 -6.67 -3.44 -4.40
CA LEU A 128 -6.72 -2.74 -3.11
C LEU A 128 -5.31 -2.47 -2.54
N ALA A 129 -4.40 -3.44 -2.67
CA ALA A 129 -3.00 -3.24 -2.31
C ALA A 129 -2.35 -2.15 -3.18
N LEU A 130 -2.51 -2.22 -4.50
CA LEU A 130 -1.95 -1.24 -5.44
C LEU A 130 -2.45 0.18 -5.15
N THR A 131 -3.76 0.35 -4.93
CA THR A 131 -4.36 1.65 -4.64
C THR A 131 -3.90 2.23 -3.31
N SER A 132 -3.74 1.40 -2.27
CA SER A 132 -3.20 1.86 -0.98
C SER A 132 -1.74 2.31 -1.07
N PHE A 133 -0.87 1.56 -1.75
CA PHE A 133 0.52 1.99 -1.98
C PHE A 133 0.60 3.25 -2.85
N LEU A 134 -0.21 3.37 -3.90
CA LEU A 134 -0.30 4.60 -4.71
C LEU A 134 -0.77 5.80 -3.90
N ALA A 135 -1.80 5.63 -3.07
CA ALA A 135 -2.29 6.69 -2.19
C ALA A 135 -1.21 7.16 -1.22
N LEU A 136 -0.46 6.23 -0.61
CA LEU A 136 0.65 6.57 0.28
C LEU A 136 1.79 7.27 -0.47
N ILE A 137 2.18 6.77 -1.65
CA ILE A 137 3.23 7.38 -2.49
C ILE A 137 2.85 8.80 -2.89
N THR A 138 1.61 9.02 -3.33
CA THR A 138 1.15 10.35 -3.77
C THR A 138 1.13 11.35 -2.61
N ILE A 139 0.65 10.95 -1.42
CA ILE A 139 0.66 11.79 -0.22
C ILE A 139 2.09 12.16 0.18
N VAL A 140 3.01 11.17 0.17
CA VAL A 140 4.41 11.38 0.54
C VAL A 140 5.14 12.26 -0.49
N LEU A 141 4.89 12.08 -1.79
CA LEU A 141 5.43 12.92 -2.87
C LEU A 141 4.94 14.36 -2.75
N VAL A 142 3.64 14.56 -2.50
CA VAL A 142 3.08 15.90 -2.28
C VAL A 142 3.76 16.56 -1.08
N ALA A 143 3.93 15.86 0.04
CA ALA A 143 4.64 16.41 1.21
C ALA A 143 6.12 16.71 0.94
N HIS A 144 6.77 15.98 0.03
CA HIS A 144 8.18 16.22 -0.33
C HIS A 144 8.35 17.43 -1.27
N PHE A 145 7.52 17.51 -2.32
CA PHE A 145 7.63 18.55 -3.36
C PHE A 145 6.90 19.84 -2.99
N TYR A 146 5.83 19.77 -2.20
CA TYR A 146 5.12 20.94 -1.68
C TYR A 146 5.80 21.45 -0.41
N LYS A 147 7.12 21.67 -0.50
CA LYS A 147 7.87 22.38 0.52
C LYS A 147 7.40 23.82 0.48
N LYS A 148 6.54 24.19 1.43
CA LYS A 148 6.23 25.57 1.72
C LYS A 148 7.57 26.27 1.96
N GLU A 149 8.00 27.13 1.04
CA GLU A 149 8.98 28.15 1.36
C GLU A 149 8.29 29.01 2.43
N ASP A 150 8.67 28.78 3.68
CA ASP A 150 8.31 29.64 4.80
C ASP A 150 8.97 31.01 4.63
#